data_AF-A0A946UGJ8-F1
#
_entry.id   AF-A0A946UGJ8-F1
#
_cell.length_a   1.000
_cell.length_b   1.000
_cell.length_c   1.000
_cell.angle_alpha   90.00
_cell.angle_beta   90.00
_cell.angle_gamma   90.00
#
_symmetry.space_group_name_H-M   'P 1'
#
loop_
_entity.id
_entity.type
_entity.pdbx_description
1 polymer ?
#
loop_
_entity_poly.entity_id
_entity_poly.type
_entity_poly.pdbx_seq_one_letter_code
_entity_poly.pdbx_strand_id
1 'polypeptide(L)'
;MRLEDYPTEPRYTATVLSSERITDDSADAEVREIVLEIDEHQFDFEIGQSIGVLVDGPKEFGGSVRQRLYTVADTPLPSTLGKPEITIAVRRCNYIDDFSGEEYKGENSNYLCDRSPGDKITITGPFGIPFDIPEDTSANLFLIGLGTGIAPFRALVKHIYADKPNWRWRGKVRLLYGAHSGLELLYMNDKRDDFSRYYDEATFVALKALSPRPNWADPIAWDYAIEERADEIWHMLSDEHTYVYVAGLKSVRDVLDALFGRMCGSVTAWAKVKARLVEQGRWAELLY
;
A
#
# COMPACT_ATOMS: atom_id res chain seq x y z
N MET A 1 10.04 -13.42 -1.21
CA MET A 1 9.70 -14.04 -2.50
C MET A 1 10.16 -13.09 -3.60
N ARG A 2 10.79 -13.57 -4.66
CA ARG A 2 11.18 -12.75 -5.81
C ARG A 2 10.00 -12.67 -6.78
N LEU A 3 9.94 -11.61 -7.59
CA LEU A 3 8.88 -11.44 -8.57
C LEU A 3 8.80 -12.61 -9.57
N GLU A 4 9.96 -13.20 -9.90
CA GLU A 4 10.10 -14.36 -10.78
C GLU A 4 9.51 -15.67 -10.22
N ASP A 5 9.22 -15.72 -8.91
CA ASP A 5 8.63 -16.90 -8.26
C ASP A 5 7.10 -16.93 -8.40
N TYR A 6 6.47 -15.83 -8.82
CA TYR A 6 5.01 -15.75 -8.98
C TYR A 6 4.58 -16.31 -10.33
N PRO A 7 3.56 -17.19 -10.38
CA PRO A 7 3.11 -17.77 -11.63
C PRO A 7 2.44 -16.71 -12.52
N THR A 8 2.63 -16.84 -13.83
CA THR A 8 1.96 -16.01 -14.85
C THR A 8 0.65 -16.61 -15.37
N GLU A 9 0.28 -17.78 -14.86
CA GLU A 9 -0.97 -18.49 -15.15
C GLU A 9 -1.70 -18.81 -13.83
N PRO A 10 -3.05 -18.90 -13.85
CA PRO A 10 -3.94 -18.61 -14.98
C PRO A 10 -4.00 -17.11 -15.32
N ARG A 11 -4.21 -16.80 -16.60
CA ARG A 11 -4.44 -15.42 -17.07
C ARG A 11 -5.92 -15.10 -17.17
N TYR A 12 -6.28 -13.91 -16.70
CA TYR A 12 -7.61 -13.35 -16.82
C TYR A 12 -7.58 -12.05 -17.60
N THR A 13 -8.66 -11.77 -18.31
CA THR A 13 -8.88 -10.46 -18.92
C THR A 13 -9.59 -9.56 -17.92
N ALA A 14 -9.11 -8.34 -17.74
CA ALA A 14 -9.78 -7.33 -16.94
C ALA A 14 -10.09 -6.10 -17.80
N THR A 15 -11.25 -5.50 -17.61
CA THR A 15 -11.67 -4.27 -18.28
C THR A 15 -11.48 -3.10 -17.33
N VAL A 16 -10.81 -2.05 -17.79
CA VAL A 16 -10.66 -0.80 -17.03
C VAL A 16 -12.01 -0.10 -16.98
N LEU A 17 -12.57 0.06 -15.78
CA LEU A 17 -13.80 0.81 -15.56
C LEU A 17 -13.52 2.31 -15.36
N SER A 18 -12.47 2.63 -14.61
CA SER A 18 -12.02 4.00 -14.38
C SER A 18 -10.51 4.07 -14.15
N SER A 19 -9.95 5.24 -14.41
CA SER A 19 -8.54 5.55 -14.18
C SER A 19 -8.45 7.03 -13.80
N GLU A 20 -8.28 7.32 -12.52
CA GLU A 20 -8.35 8.67 -11.97
C GLU A 20 -7.06 9.03 -11.24
N ARG A 21 -6.51 10.22 -11.50
CA ARG A 21 -5.35 10.72 -10.74
C ARG A 21 -5.80 11.09 -9.33
N ILE A 22 -5.15 10.49 -8.33
CA ILE A 22 -5.45 10.70 -6.90
C ILE A 22 -4.39 11.57 -6.19
N THR A 23 -3.29 11.92 -6.86
CA THR A 23 -2.37 12.98 -6.39
C THR A 23 -2.78 14.34 -6.93
N ASP A 24 -2.33 15.42 -6.29
CA ASP A 24 -2.52 16.77 -6.84
C ASP A 24 -1.89 16.91 -8.23
N ASP A 25 -2.45 17.78 -9.08
CA ASP A 25 -1.93 17.98 -10.44
C ASP A 25 -0.55 18.65 -10.44
N SER A 26 -0.26 19.41 -9.38
CA SER A 26 1.04 20.03 -9.11
C SER A 26 2.04 19.09 -8.43
N ALA A 27 1.63 17.87 -8.04
CA ALA A 27 2.55 16.88 -7.50
C ALA A 27 3.47 16.32 -8.59
N ASP A 28 4.74 16.11 -8.27
CA ASP A 28 5.71 15.47 -9.17
C ASP A 28 5.31 14.01 -9.47
N ALA A 29 4.80 13.31 -8.45
CA ALA A 29 4.32 11.94 -8.61
C ALA A 29 2.88 11.90 -9.13
N GLU A 30 2.68 11.30 -10.30
CA GLU A 30 1.36 10.86 -10.75
C GLU A 30 1.03 9.50 -10.11
N VAL A 31 0.01 9.46 -9.25
CA VAL A 31 -0.59 8.20 -8.80
C VAL A 31 -2.03 8.18 -9.28
N ARG A 32 -2.43 7.07 -9.90
CA ARG A 32 -3.80 6.84 -10.34
C ARG A 32 -4.44 5.72 -9.54
N GLU A 33 -5.70 5.91 -9.19
CA GLU A 33 -6.56 4.80 -8.83
C GLU A 33 -7.19 4.25 -10.11
N ILE A 34 -7.10 2.94 -10.28
CA ILE A 34 -7.66 2.23 -11.43
C ILE A 34 -8.62 1.18 -10.91
N VAL A 35 -9.86 1.24 -11.37
CA VAL A 35 -10.90 0.23 -11.09
C VAL A 35 -10.98 -0.72 -12.28
N LEU A 36 -10.95 -2.01 -11.99
CA LEU A 36 -10.94 -3.09 -12.98
C LEU A 36 -12.13 -4.02 -12.72
N GLU A 37 -12.87 -4.36 -13.77
CA GLU A 37 -13.82 -5.47 -13.76
C GLU A 37 -13.15 -6.72 -14.33
N ILE A 38 -13.15 -7.81 -13.58
CA ILE A 38 -12.54 -9.07 -14.02
C ILE A 38 -13.54 -9.85 -14.87
N ASP A 39 -13.17 -10.21 -16.09
CA ASP A 39 -14.01 -10.95 -17.05
C ASP A 39 -14.03 -12.46 -16.74
N GLU A 40 -14.13 -12.80 -15.46
CA GLU A 40 -14.25 -14.16 -14.93
C GLU A 40 -15.11 -14.12 -13.67
N HIS A 41 -16.30 -14.72 -13.72
CA HIS A 41 -17.26 -14.67 -12.61
C HIS A 41 -16.79 -15.43 -11.37
N GLN A 42 -15.92 -16.42 -11.56
CA GLN A 42 -15.38 -17.23 -10.47
C GLN A 42 -14.06 -16.69 -9.91
N PHE A 43 -13.58 -15.54 -10.36
CA PHE A 43 -12.38 -14.93 -9.82
C PHE A 43 -12.65 -14.45 -8.39
N ASP A 44 -12.26 -15.27 -7.43
CA ASP A 44 -12.37 -14.97 -6.00
C ASP A 44 -11.09 -14.29 -5.52
N PHE A 45 -11.25 -13.23 -4.73
CA PHE A 45 -10.12 -12.53 -4.13
C PHE A 45 -10.47 -12.07 -2.71
N GLU A 46 -9.45 -12.04 -1.87
CA GLU A 46 -9.56 -11.67 -0.47
C GLU A 46 -8.82 -10.34 -0.20
N ILE A 47 -9.20 -9.68 0.89
CA ILE A 47 -8.42 -8.56 1.41
C ILE A 47 -6.99 -9.03 1.70
N GLY A 48 -6.03 -8.20 1.37
CA GLY A 48 -4.63 -8.55 1.53
C GLY A 48 -4.10 -9.40 0.38
N GLN A 49 -4.71 -9.33 -0.80
CA GLN A 49 -4.16 -9.94 -2.01
C GLN A 49 -3.65 -8.91 -3.02
N SER A 50 -2.73 -9.36 -3.87
CA SER A 50 -2.21 -8.64 -5.01
C SER A 50 -2.53 -9.39 -6.30
N ILE A 51 -2.63 -8.65 -7.39
CA ILE A 51 -2.71 -9.21 -8.75
C ILE A 51 -1.42 -8.97 -9.50
N GLY A 52 -1.06 -9.87 -10.41
CA GLY A 52 -0.02 -9.62 -11.39
C GLY A 52 -0.61 -8.99 -12.65
N VAL A 53 -0.08 -7.86 -13.10
CA VAL A 53 -0.41 -7.30 -14.42
C VAL A 53 0.68 -7.73 -15.40
N LEU A 54 0.24 -8.32 -16.52
CA LEU A 54 1.09 -8.86 -17.57
C LEU A 54 1.10 -7.91 -18.76
N VAL A 55 2.30 -7.48 -19.17
CA VAL A 55 2.50 -6.64 -20.35
C VAL A 55 3.42 -7.38 -21.33
N ASP A 56 3.04 -7.43 -22.60
CA ASP A 56 3.89 -8.04 -23.62
C ASP A 56 5.13 -7.17 -23.86
N GLY A 57 6.32 -7.77 -23.72
CA GLY A 57 7.56 -7.11 -24.08
C GLY A 57 7.66 -6.86 -25.59
N PRO A 58 8.54 -5.95 -26.04
CA PRO A 58 8.71 -5.68 -27.47
C PRO A 58 9.11 -6.96 -28.21
N LYS A 59 8.44 -7.24 -29.33
CA LYS A 59 8.71 -8.43 -30.15
C LYS A 59 10.15 -8.46 -30.69
N GLU A 60 10.75 -7.29 -30.86
CA GLU A 60 12.13 -7.09 -31.33
C GLU A 60 13.19 -7.64 -30.35
N PHE A 61 12.84 -7.83 -29.07
CA PHE A 61 13.73 -8.36 -28.04
C PHE A 61 13.28 -9.72 -27.49
N GLY A 62 12.56 -10.50 -28.30
CA GLY A 62 12.14 -11.86 -27.92
C GLY A 62 10.85 -11.93 -27.10
N GLY A 63 10.09 -10.83 -26.99
CA GLY A 63 8.67 -10.84 -26.60
C GLY A 63 8.34 -11.48 -25.25
N SER A 64 9.25 -11.46 -24.27
CA SER A 64 8.97 -12.03 -22.95
C SER A 64 7.90 -11.21 -22.22
N VAL A 65 6.90 -11.89 -21.65
CA VAL A 65 5.85 -11.27 -20.83
C VAL A 65 6.47 -10.66 -19.58
N ARG A 66 6.12 -9.41 -19.28
CA ARG A 66 6.59 -8.64 -18.14
C ARG A 66 5.50 -8.56 -17.08
N GLN A 67 5.72 -9.23 -15.95
CA GLN A 67 4.82 -9.17 -14.79
C GLN A 67 5.25 -8.07 -13.83
N ARG A 68 4.28 -7.39 -13.20
CA ARG A 68 4.46 -6.66 -11.92
C ARG A 68 3.23 -6.86 -11.05
N LEU A 69 3.44 -6.89 -9.73
CA LEU A 69 2.38 -7.08 -8.75
C LEU A 69 1.81 -5.73 -8.29
N TYR A 70 0.50 -5.69 -8.10
CA TYR A 70 -0.24 -4.53 -7.59
C TYR A 70 -1.20 -5.02 -6.50
N THR A 71 -1.10 -4.42 -5.32
CA THR A 71 -1.95 -4.75 -4.18
C THR A 71 -3.35 -4.19 -4.38
N VAL A 72 -4.36 -5.02 -4.15
CA VAL A 72 -5.76 -4.60 -4.22
C VAL A 72 -6.04 -3.66 -3.04
N ALA A 73 -6.58 -2.49 -3.35
CA ALA A 73 -6.76 -1.37 -2.42
C ALA A 73 -8.18 -1.29 -1.83
N ASP A 74 -9.07 -2.20 -2.21
CA ASP A 74 -10.47 -2.21 -1.77
C ASP A 74 -10.95 -3.62 -1.41
N THR A 75 -12.12 -3.67 -0.77
CA THR A 75 -12.81 -4.91 -0.45
C THR A 75 -13.54 -5.43 -1.70
N PRO A 76 -13.77 -6.75 -1.83
CA PRO A 76 -14.58 -7.30 -2.92
C PRO A 76 -15.96 -6.66 -2.98
N LEU A 77 -16.23 -5.97 -4.10
CA LEU A 77 -17.55 -5.47 -4.43
C LEU A 77 -18.08 -6.27 -5.62
N PRO A 78 -19.32 -6.80 -5.54
CA PRO A 78 -19.97 -7.32 -6.73
C PRO A 78 -20.21 -6.16 -7.71
N SER A 79 -19.75 -6.27 -8.95
CA SER A 79 -20.08 -5.29 -10.00
C SER A 79 -21.59 -5.24 -10.18
N THR A 80 -22.06 -4.13 -10.73
CA THR A 80 -23.46 -3.99 -11.17
C THR A 80 -23.91 -5.09 -12.14
N LEU A 81 -22.97 -5.83 -12.75
CA LEU A 81 -23.17 -6.95 -13.67
C LEU A 81 -22.83 -8.32 -13.06
N GLY A 82 -22.52 -8.39 -11.76
CA GLY A 82 -22.18 -9.64 -11.06
C GLY A 82 -20.78 -10.18 -11.36
N LYS A 83 -19.87 -9.32 -11.82
CA LYS A 83 -18.44 -9.64 -12.00
C LYS A 83 -17.62 -9.05 -10.85
N PRO A 84 -16.45 -9.61 -10.52
CA PRO A 84 -15.59 -9.04 -9.48
C PRO A 84 -15.02 -7.68 -9.91
N GLU A 85 -15.14 -6.67 -9.06
CA GLU A 85 -14.43 -5.40 -9.21
C GLU A 85 -13.26 -5.31 -8.23
N ILE A 86 -12.09 -4.91 -8.74
CA ILE A 86 -10.91 -4.62 -7.93
C ILE A 86 -10.43 -3.20 -8.18
N THR A 87 -9.84 -2.61 -7.15
CA THR A 87 -9.22 -1.28 -7.23
C THR A 87 -7.74 -1.40 -6.94
N ILE A 88 -6.89 -0.77 -7.75
CA ILE A 88 -5.43 -0.71 -7.52
C ILE A 88 -4.95 0.75 -7.54
N ALA A 89 -3.92 1.04 -6.75
CA ALA A 89 -3.23 2.32 -6.76
C ALA A 89 -1.88 2.19 -7.49
N VAL A 90 -1.73 2.90 -8.60
CA VAL A 90 -0.57 2.79 -9.50
C VAL A 90 0.16 4.13 -9.54
N ARG A 91 1.40 4.15 -9.04
CA ARG A 91 2.32 5.27 -9.25
C ARG A 91 2.98 5.12 -10.61
N ARG A 92 2.97 6.17 -11.43
CA ARG A 92 3.77 6.23 -12.65
C ARG A 92 5.24 6.32 -12.26
N CYS A 93 6.02 5.31 -12.61
CA CYS A 93 7.45 5.26 -12.31
C CYS A 93 8.26 5.55 -13.57
N ASN A 94 9.21 6.48 -13.44
CA ASN A 94 10.30 6.70 -14.38
C ASN A 94 11.62 6.60 -13.60
N TYR A 95 12.70 6.22 -14.26
CA TYR A 95 14.04 6.20 -13.67
C TYR A 95 15.01 6.90 -14.60
N ILE A 96 16.04 7.53 -14.02
CA ILE A 96 17.14 8.12 -14.75
C ILE A 96 18.27 7.10 -14.72
N ASP A 97 18.83 6.76 -15.88
CA ASP A 97 20.03 5.93 -15.93
C ASP A 97 21.24 6.73 -15.45
N ASP A 98 21.92 6.23 -14.41
CA ASP A 98 23.03 6.97 -13.77
C ASP A 98 24.24 7.18 -14.71
N PHE A 99 24.35 6.39 -15.79
CA PHE A 99 25.48 6.47 -16.72
C PHE A 99 25.17 7.36 -17.93
N SER A 100 24.02 7.18 -18.57
CA SER A 100 23.60 7.95 -19.75
C SER A 100 22.89 9.25 -19.41
N GLY A 101 22.31 9.35 -18.21
CA GLY A 101 21.47 10.46 -17.78
C GLY A 101 20.10 10.49 -18.46
N GLU A 102 19.74 9.45 -19.22
CA GLU A 102 18.45 9.37 -19.92
C GLU A 102 17.33 8.91 -18.98
N GLU A 103 16.15 9.48 -19.17
CA GLU A 103 14.96 9.05 -18.45
C GLU A 103 14.28 7.87 -19.18
N TYR A 104 14.07 6.79 -18.46
CA TYR A 104 13.38 5.59 -18.90
C TYR A 104 12.05 5.44 -18.18
N LYS A 105 11.01 5.11 -18.94
CA LYS A 105 9.67 4.88 -18.43
C LYS A 105 9.52 3.45 -17.92
N GLY A 106 8.99 3.28 -16.70
CA GLY A 106 8.60 1.97 -16.19
C GLY A 106 7.45 1.39 -17.01
N GLU A 107 7.68 0.24 -17.63
CA GLU A 107 6.76 -0.36 -18.63
C GLU A 107 5.34 -0.56 -18.08
N ASN A 108 5.15 -1.39 -17.03
CA ASN A 108 3.80 -1.72 -16.54
C ASN A 108 3.10 -0.53 -15.86
N SER A 109 3.83 0.32 -15.13
CA SER A 109 3.23 1.50 -14.47
C SER A 109 2.74 2.51 -15.50
N ASN A 110 3.53 2.79 -16.55
CA ASN A 110 3.09 3.68 -17.63
C ASN A 110 1.96 3.03 -18.43
N TYR A 111 2.08 1.73 -18.77
CA TYR A 111 1.02 0.97 -19.44
C TYR A 111 -0.33 1.11 -18.72
N LEU A 112 -0.36 0.95 -17.40
CA LEU A 112 -1.58 1.08 -16.60
C LEU A 112 -2.06 2.53 -16.49
N CYS A 113 -1.17 3.48 -16.21
CA CYS A 113 -1.55 4.88 -16.07
C CYS A 113 -2.07 5.51 -17.37
N ASP A 114 -1.70 4.93 -18.52
CA ASP A 114 -2.16 5.35 -19.85
C ASP A 114 -3.45 4.63 -20.30
N ARG A 115 -4.05 3.76 -19.47
CA ARG A 115 -5.33 3.12 -19.80
C ARG A 115 -6.52 4.04 -19.57
N SER A 116 -7.47 3.94 -20.48
CA SER A 116 -8.76 4.61 -20.45
C SER A 116 -9.88 3.61 -20.12
N PRO A 117 -11.04 4.09 -19.62
CA PRO A 117 -12.22 3.25 -19.49
C PRO A 117 -12.54 2.49 -20.77
N GLY A 118 -12.82 1.19 -20.64
CA GLY A 118 -13.08 0.26 -21.74
C GLY A 118 -11.85 -0.50 -22.25
N ASP A 119 -10.63 -0.07 -21.91
CA ASP A 119 -9.41 -0.79 -22.28
C ASP A 119 -9.34 -2.15 -21.58
N LYS A 120 -8.80 -3.16 -22.27
CA LYS A 120 -8.56 -4.50 -21.72
C LYS A 120 -7.11 -4.68 -21.32
N ILE A 121 -6.89 -5.29 -20.16
CA ILE A 121 -5.57 -5.68 -19.65
C ILE A 121 -5.55 -7.16 -19.31
N THR A 122 -4.34 -7.74 -19.23
CA THR A 122 -4.15 -9.13 -18.81
C THR A 122 -3.62 -9.17 -17.38
N ILE A 123 -4.27 -9.95 -16.53
CA ILE A 123 -3.87 -10.16 -15.14
C ILE A 123 -3.65 -11.64 -14.80
N THR A 124 -3.00 -11.91 -13.67
CA THR A 124 -2.81 -13.24 -13.07
C THR A 124 -2.93 -13.14 -11.54
N GLY A 125 -3.13 -14.27 -10.86
CA GLY A 125 -3.32 -14.35 -9.41
C GLY A 125 -4.73 -14.83 -9.04
N PRO A 126 -5.25 -14.44 -7.87
CA PRO A 126 -4.65 -13.52 -6.88
C PRO A 126 -3.45 -14.13 -6.13
N PHE A 127 -2.66 -13.28 -5.48
CA PHE A 127 -1.51 -13.66 -4.66
C PHE A 127 -1.62 -13.06 -3.27
N GLY A 128 -1.42 -13.87 -2.22
CA GLY A 128 -1.41 -13.37 -0.84
C GLY A 128 -0.29 -12.37 -0.57
N ILE A 129 -0.56 -11.42 0.32
CA ILE A 129 0.45 -10.56 0.96
C ILE A 129 0.64 -11.01 2.42
N PRO A 130 1.71 -10.59 3.11
CA PRO A 130 2.04 -11.13 4.43
C PRO A 130 1.23 -10.47 5.57
N PHE A 131 0.09 -9.84 5.29
CA PHE A 131 -0.70 -9.11 6.29
C PHE A 131 -1.94 -9.90 6.68
N ASP A 132 -1.82 -10.66 7.75
CA ASP A 132 -2.95 -11.40 8.31
C ASP A 132 -3.73 -10.51 9.28
N ILE A 133 -5.07 -10.59 9.29
CA ILE A 133 -5.86 -9.86 10.29
C ILE A 133 -6.12 -10.82 11.46
N PRO A 134 -5.65 -10.52 12.69
CA PRO A 134 -5.88 -11.39 13.84
C PRO A 134 -7.36 -11.61 14.10
N GLU A 135 -7.76 -12.84 14.45
CA GLU A 135 -9.15 -13.16 14.82
C GLU A 135 -9.56 -12.47 16.13
N ASP A 136 -8.60 -12.30 17.05
CA ASP A 136 -8.80 -11.59 18.30
C ASP A 136 -8.90 -10.09 18.08
N THR A 137 -10.13 -9.57 18.16
CA THR A 137 -10.41 -8.14 17.99
C THR A 137 -9.84 -7.24 19.07
N SER A 138 -9.27 -7.79 20.15
CA SER A 138 -8.54 -7.01 21.16
C SER A 138 -7.09 -6.72 20.78
N ALA A 139 -6.57 -7.37 19.74
CA ALA A 139 -5.24 -7.10 19.21
C ALA A 139 -5.11 -5.65 18.73
N ASN A 140 -3.92 -5.07 18.90
CA ASN A 140 -3.62 -3.77 18.33
C ASN A 140 -3.02 -3.94 16.94
N LEU A 141 -3.32 -3.02 16.02
CA LEU A 141 -2.73 -2.97 14.69
C LEU A 141 -1.95 -1.67 14.51
N PHE A 142 -0.67 -1.79 14.22
CA PHE A 142 0.19 -0.67 13.85
C PHE A 142 0.56 -0.77 12.37
N LEU A 143 -0.12 0.04 11.56
CA LEU A 143 -0.02 0.03 10.11
C LEU A 143 0.90 1.17 9.67
N ILE A 144 1.95 0.87 8.91
CA ILE A 144 2.95 1.84 8.44
C ILE A 144 2.96 1.83 6.91
N GLY A 145 2.25 2.78 6.29
CA GLY A 145 2.02 2.82 4.85
C GLY A 145 2.56 4.08 4.19
N LEU A 146 3.59 3.93 3.33
CA LEU A 146 4.23 5.05 2.64
C LEU A 146 3.94 5.04 1.14
N GLY A 147 3.49 6.17 0.60
CA GLY A 147 3.09 6.28 -0.80
C GLY A 147 2.02 5.25 -1.17
N THR A 148 2.21 4.50 -2.26
CA THR A 148 1.27 3.42 -2.67
C THR A 148 1.18 2.25 -1.69
N GLY A 149 2.06 2.18 -0.68
CA GLY A 149 1.97 1.23 0.42
C GLY A 149 0.73 1.42 1.31
N ILE A 150 -0.02 2.52 1.15
CA ILE A 150 -1.30 2.72 1.81
C ILE A 150 -2.40 1.76 1.31
N ALA A 151 -2.29 1.25 0.08
CA ALA A 151 -3.30 0.40 -0.58
C ALA A 151 -3.76 -0.79 0.28
N PRO A 152 -2.87 -1.66 0.79
CA PRO A 152 -3.29 -2.76 1.67
C PRO A 152 -4.00 -2.29 2.94
N PHE A 153 -3.59 -1.16 3.52
CA PHE A 153 -4.19 -0.63 4.74
C PHE A 153 -5.54 0.01 4.52
N ARG A 154 -5.79 0.56 3.32
CA ARG A 154 -7.12 1.01 2.91
C ARG A 154 -8.09 -0.18 2.91
N ALA A 155 -7.75 -1.27 2.22
CA ALA A 155 -8.57 -2.47 2.18
C ALA A 155 -8.78 -3.08 3.58
N LEU A 156 -7.72 -3.15 4.39
CA LEU A 156 -7.77 -3.69 5.75
C LEU A 156 -8.65 -2.86 6.68
N VAL A 157 -8.50 -1.53 6.70
CA VAL A 157 -9.30 -0.65 7.56
C VAL A 157 -10.77 -0.71 7.17
N LYS A 158 -11.08 -0.72 5.87
CA LYS A 158 -12.44 -0.95 5.38
C LYS A 158 -13.00 -2.28 5.87
N HIS A 159 -12.24 -3.36 5.75
CA HIS A 159 -12.69 -4.67 6.19
C HIS A 159 -13.02 -4.72 7.69
N ILE A 160 -12.18 -4.09 8.51
CA ILE A 160 -12.33 -4.06 9.97
C ILE A 160 -13.58 -3.29 10.38
N TYR A 161 -13.88 -2.15 9.76
CA TYR A 161 -14.92 -1.23 10.24
C TYR A 161 -16.22 -1.25 9.42
N ALA A 162 -16.19 -1.60 8.14
CA ALA A 162 -17.36 -1.57 7.26
C ALA A 162 -17.99 -2.96 7.02
N ASP A 163 -17.17 -3.98 6.76
CA ASP A 163 -17.68 -5.28 6.26
C ASP A 163 -18.24 -6.18 7.35
N LYS A 164 -17.76 -6.04 8.59
CA LYS A 164 -18.09 -6.95 9.69
C LYS A 164 -18.71 -6.21 10.88
N PRO A 165 -19.99 -5.78 10.79
CA PRO A 165 -20.66 -5.04 11.87
C PRO A 165 -20.74 -5.81 13.20
N ASN A 166 -20.73 -7.15 13.15
CA ASN A 166 -20.72 -8.01 14.34
C ASN A 166 -19.30 -8.33 14.87
N TRP A 167 -18.26 -7.93 14.15
CA TRP A 167 -16.84 -8.12 14.52
C TRP A 167 -16.22 -6.77 14.85
N ARG A 168 -16.83 -6.05 15.81
CA ARG A 168 -16.29 -4.75 16.23
C ARG A 168 -14.88 -4.91 16.78
N TRP A 169 -13.95 -4.21 16.14
CA TRP A 169 -12.58 -4.10 16.61
C TRP A 169 -12.55 -3.35 17.95
N ARG A 170 -11.76 -3.86 18.90
CA ARG A 170 -11.64 -3.32 20.26
C ARG A 170 -10.23 -2.83 20.57
N GLY A 171 -9.21 -3.45 19.97
CA GLY A 171 -7.84 -3.00 20.11
C GLY A 171 -7.57 -1.71 19.34
N LYS A 172 -6.43 -1.09 19.57
CA LYS A 172 -6.04 0.16 18.91
C LYS A 172 -5.64 -0.11 17.47
N VAL A 173 -6.15 0.68 16.53
CA VAL A 173 -5.63 0.73 15.16
C VAL A 173 -4.91 2.07 14.99
N ARG A 174 -3.62 2.01 14.67
CA ARG A 174 -2.78 3.19 14.41
C ARG A 174 -2.24 3.10 13.00
N LEU A 175 -2.56 4.08 12.18
CA LEU A 175 -2.05 4.19 10.83
C LEU A 175 -0.99 5.29 10.78
N LEU A 176 0.29 4.93 10.77
CA LEU A 176 1.37 5.84 10.44
C LEU A 176 1.50 5.93 8.92
N TYR A 177 1.23 7.10 8.38
CA TYR A 177 1.27 7.30 6.93
C TYR A 177 2.01 8.58 6.57
N GLY A 178 2.55 8.58 5.36
CA GLY A 178 3.23 9.74 4.80
C GLY A 178 3.60 9.51 3.34
N ALA A 179 4.03 10.60 2.71
CA ALA A 179 4.50 10.62 1.34
C ALA A 179 5.78 11.47 1.24
N HIS A 180 6.27 11.76 0.04
CA HIS A 180 7.41 12.65 -0.09
C HIS A 180 7.02 14.10 0.27
N SER A 181 5.85 14.52 -0.19
CA SER A 181 5.25 15.84 0.07
C SER A 181 3.78 15.72 0.48
N GLY A 182 3.18 16.80 0.96
CA GLY A 182 1.74 16.84 1.26
C GLY A 182 0.85 16.60 0.03
N LEU A 183 1.34 16.94 -1.16
CA LEU A 183 0.64 16.77 -2.45
C LEU A 183 0.51 15.30 -2.88
N GLU A 184 1.30 14.41 -2.26
CA GLU A 184 1.38 13.00 -2.57
C GLU A 184 0.69 12.10 -1.54
N LEU A 185 0.00 12.70 -0.55
CA LEU A 185 -0.78 11.94 0.42
C LEU A 185 -1.95 11.26 -0.29
N LEU A 186 -2.00 9.93 -0.29
CA LEU A 186 -3.05 9.16 -0.95
C LEU A 186 -4.19 8.84 0.02
N TYR A 187 -5.45 8.94 -0.43
CA TYR A 187 -6.67 8.60 0.35
C TYR A 187 -6.91 9.40 1.64
N MET A 188 -6.09 10.42 1.85
CA MET A 188 -6.03 11.32 3.01
C MET A 188 -5.83 12.76 2.53
N ASN A 189 -6.34 13.06 1.33
CA ASN A 189 -6.19 14.35 0.65
C ASN A 189 -7.56 14.87 0.21
N ASP A 190 -7.61 16.12 -0.25
CA ASP A 190 -8.87 16.75 -0.66
C ASP A 190 -9.49 16.11 -1.92
N LYS A 191 -8.69 15.45 -2.77
CA LYS A 191 -9.18 14.76 -3.98
C LYS A 191 -9.91 13.46 -3.62
N ARG A 192 -9.41 12.73 -2.62
CA ARG A 192 -9.97 11.49 -2.07
C ARG A 192 -9.59 11.36 -0.62
N ASP A 193 -10.60 11.40 0.24
CA ASP A 193 -10.48 11.14 1.67
C ASP A 193 -11.43 10.01 2.06
N ASP A 194 -10.87 8.81 2.17
CA ASP A 194 -11.63 7.60 2.50
C ASP A 194 -11.53 7.29 4.01
N PHE A 195 -10.38 7.60 4.61
CA PHE A 195 -10.11 7.26 6.00
C PHE A 195 -10.82 8.18 7.00
N SER A 196 -11.20 9.41 6.62
CA SER A 196 -11.98 10.27 7.52
C SER A 196 -13.31 9.66 7.95
N ARG A 197 -13.87 8.74 7.16
CA ARG A 197 -15.08 7.97 7.51
C ARG A 197 -14.91 7.13 8.79
N TYR A 198 -13.68 6.82 9.16
CA TYR A 198 -13.35 5.98 10.31
C TYR A 198 -12.78 6.79 11.49
N TYR A 199 -12.67 8.12 11.39
CA TYR A 199 -12.17 8.94 12.49
C TYR A 199 -13.12 8.99 13.69
N ASP A 200 -14.41 8.70 13.50
CA ASP A 200 -15.38 8.56 14.59
C ASP A 200 -15.25 7.21 15.32
N GLU A 201 -14.51 6.24 14.79
CA GLU A 201 -14.25 4.98 15.49
C GLU A 201 -13.20 5.20 16.58
N ALA A 202 -13.61 5.02 17.84
CA ALA A 202 -12.77 5.29 19.01
C ALA A 202 -11.43 4.55 19.04
N THR A 203 -11.32 3.44 18.29
CA THR A 203 -10.11 2.61 18.18
C THR A 203 -9.14 3.10 17.12
N PHE A 204 -9.58 3.88 16.12
CA PHE A 204 -8.78 4.30 14.97
C PHE A 204 -8.13 5.67 15.17
N VAL A 205 -6.84 5.76 14.93
CA VAL A 205 -6.12 7.04 14.82
C VAL A 205 -5.14 6.97 13.66
N ALA A 206 -5.20 7.96 12.78
CA ALA A 206 -4.22 8.14 11.72
C ALA A 206 -3.14 9.15 12.16
N LEU A 207 -1.90 8.69 12.23
CA LEU A 207 -0.72 9.47 12.57
C LEU A 207 -0.06 9.92 11.28
N LYS A 208 -0.19 11.21 10.98
CA LYS A 208 0.38 11.79 9.78
C LYS A 208 1.82 12.18 10.03
N ALA A 209 2.75 11.66 9.25
CA ALA A 209 4.09 12.22 9.17
C ALA A 209 4.00 13.53 8.37
N LEU A 210 4.08 14.69 9.04
CA LEU A 210 4.09 16.01 8.41
C LEU A 210 5.40 16.76 8.68
N SER A 211 5.80 17.58 7.71
CA SER A 211 6.76 18.66 7.96
C SER A 211 6.12 19.75 8.83
N PRO A 212 6.82 20.28 9.85
CA PRO A 212 6.36 21.40 10.68
C PRO A 212 6.42 22.76 9.96
N ARG A 213 6.94 22.83 8.72
CA ARG A 213 6.91 24.05 7.89
C ARG A 213 5.91 23.86 6.74
N PRO A 214 4.76 24.55 6.75
CA PRO A 214 3.65 24.22 5.87
C PRO A 214 3.80 24.96 4.53
N ASN A 215 4.65 24.45 3.64
CA ASN A 215 4.36 24.49 2.21
C ASN A 215 4.02 23.06 1.77
N TRP A 216 2.96 22.90 0.97
CA TRP A 216 2.48 21.57 0.53
C TRP A 216 3.54 20.75 -0.22
N ALA A 217 4.52 21.42 -0.84
CA ALA A 217 5.63 20.84 -1.57
C ALA A 217 6.87 20.52 -0.69
N ASP A 218 6.91 20.94 0.58
CA ASP A 218 8.08 20.69 1.44
C ASP A 218 8.18 19.19 1.78
N PRO A 219 9.41 18.62 1.81
CA PRO A 219 9.62 17.23 2.20
C PRO A 219 9.11 16.93 3.61
N ILE A 220 8.50 15.76 3.81
CA ILE A 220 7.98 15.34 5.11
C ILE A 220 9.10 15.13 6.14
N ALA A 221 8.96 15.73 7.33
CA ALA A 221 9.87 15.55 8.46
C ALA A 221 9.43 14.38 9.35
N TRP A 222 9.79 13.17 8.93
CA TRP A 222 9.54 11.92 9.67
C TRP A 222 9.96 11.98 11.14
N ASP A 223 11.11 12.59 11.39
CA ASP A 223 11.69 12.74 12.71
C ASP A 223 10.74 13.45 13.66
N TYR A 224 10.09 14.53 13.23
CA TYR A 224 9.21 15.36 14.06
C TYR A 224 7.92 14.63 14.44
N ALA A 225 7.24 14.01 13.46
CA ALA A 225 5.97 13.33 13.70
C ALA A 225 6.10 12.12 14.62
N ILE A 226 7.24 11.42 14.53
CA ILE A 226 7.54 10.29 15.40
C ILE A 226 8.01 10.77 16.77
N GLU A 227 8.80 11.85 16.86
CA GLU A 227 9.18 12.45 18.16
C GLU A 227 7.96 12.94 18.95
N GLU A 228 6.99 13.59 18.29
CA GLU A 228 5.75 14.08 18.93
C GLU A 228 4.85 12.95 19.46
N ARG A 229 5.01 11.73 18.95
CA ARG A 229 4.22 10.55 19.29
C ARG A 229 5.08 9.38 19.75
N ALA A 230 6.31 9.65 20.19
CA ALA A 230 7.30 8.63 20.46
C ALA A 230 6.81 7.64 21.53
N ASP A 231 6.18 8.13 22.57
CA ASP A 231 5.62 7.30 23.64
C ASP A 231 4.49 6.39 23.15
N GLU A 232 3.60 6.90 22.29
CA GLU A 232 2.49 6.11 21.73
C GLU A 232 3.01 5.04 20.78
N ILE A 233 3.94 5.39 19.90
CA ILE A 233 4.58 4.47 18.97
C ILE A 233 5.37 3.40 19.74
N TRP A 234 6.13 3.80 20.75
CA TRP A 234 6.89 2.87 21.58
C TRP A 234 5.98 1.90 22.34
N HIS A 235 4.85 2.40 22.87
CA HIS A 235 3.85 1.57 23.51
C HIS A 235 3.27 0.54 22.53
N MET A 236 2.92 0.95 21.31
CA MET A 236 2.46 0.02 20.26
C MET A 236 3.52 -1.05 19.96
N LEU A 237 4.79 -0.66 19.75
CA LEU A 237 5.89 -1.59 19.45
C LEU A 237 6.24 -2.53 20.61
N SER A 238 5.97 -2.13 21.86
CA SER A 238 6.32 -2.89 23.07
C SER A 238 5.21 -3.81 23.55
N ASP A 239 3.96 -3.51 23.22
CA ASP A 239 2.79 -4.30 23.61
C ASP A 239 2.81 -5.68 22.90
N GLU A 240 2.56 -6.74 23.67
CA GLU A 240 2.60 -8.13 23.21
C GLU A 240 1.42 -8.49 22.30
N HIS A 241 0.34 -7.71 22.33
CA HIS A 241 -0.85 -7.89 21.52
C HIS A 241 -0.85 -7.03 20.24
N THR A 242 0.24 -6.30 19.96
CA THR A 242 0.36 -5.49 18.75
C THR A 242 0.95 -6.27 17.59
N TYR A 243 0.29 -6.18 16.43
CA TYR A 243 0.82 -6.57 15.13
C TYR A 243 1.23 -5.34 14.33
N VAL A 244 2.40 -5.39 13.70
CA VAL A 244 3.01 -4.28 12.98
C VAL A 244 3.17 -4.63 11.50
N TYR A 245 2.49 -3.89 10.64
CA TYR A 245 2.50 -4.12 9.20
C TYR A 245 3.10 -2.94 8.47
N VAL A 246 4.07 -3.20 7.60
CA VAL A 246 4.82 -2.16 6.88
C VAL A 246 4.68 -2.38 5.39
N ALA A 247 4.23 -1.35 4.65
CA ALA A 247 4.11 -1.40 3.19
C ALA A 247 4.66 -0.13 2.54
N GLY A 248 5.41 -0.31 1.43
CA GLY A 248 5.97 0.80 0.67
C GLY A 248 7.23 0.40 -0.12
N LEU A 249 8.02 1.38 -0.54
CA LEU A 249 9.29 1.15 -1.23
C LEU A 249 10.34 0.54 -0.27
N LYS A 250 11.33 -0.19 -0.79
CA LYS A 250 12.43 -0.72 0.04
C LYS A 250 13.16 0.32 0.88
N SER A 251 13.28 1.57 0.40
CA SER A 251 13.91 2.67 1.13
C SER A 251 13.21 3.00 2.46
N VAL A 252 11.94 2.62 2.62
CA VAL A 252 11.19 2.79 3.86
C VAL A 252 11.84 2.05 5.03
N ARG A 253 12.48 0.90 4.76
CA ARG A 253 13.17 0.13 5.80
C ARG A 253 14.25 0.95 6.48
N ASP A 254 15.11 1.59 5.70
CA ASP A 254 16.24 2.36 6.24
C ASP A 254 15.76 3.56 7.06
N VAL A 255 14.68 4.20 6.59
CA VAL A 255 14.02 5.30 7.30
C VAL A 255 13.50 4.80 8.66
N LEU A 256 12.72 3.71 8.70
CA LEU A 256 12.16 3.16 9.93
C LEU A 256 13.25 2.65 10.89
N ASP A 257 14.28 1.99 10.37
CA ASP A 257 15.37 1.46 11.20
C ASP A 257 16.19 2.59 11.84
N ALA A 258 16.38 3.72 11.14
CA ALA A 258 16.98 4.92 11.71
C ALA A 258 16.07 5.56 12.78
N LEU A 259 14.77 5.71 12.49
CA LEU A 259 13.79 6.33 13.37
C LEU A 259 13.61 5.55 14.68
N PHE A 260 13.25 4.27 14.57
CA PHE A 260 13.07 3.39 15.73
C PHE A 260 14.41 3.09 16.42
N GLY A 261 15.51 3.10 15.67
CA GLY A 261 16.86 3.07 16.23
C GLY A 261 17.12 4.19 17.23
N ARG A 262 16.75 5.44 16.90
CA ARG A 262 16.87 6.57 17.84
C ARG A 262 15.95 6.41 19.06
N MET A 263 14.70 5.97 18.86
CA MET A 263 13.77 5.70 19.96
C MET A 263 14.27 4.62 20.92
N CYS A 264 14.91 3.57 20.40
CA CYS A 264 15.49 2.49 21.20
C CYS A 264 16.90 2.84 21.76
N GLY A 265 17.40 4.05 21.51
CA GLY A 265 18.75 4.49 21.87
C GLY A 265 19.88 3.97 20.95
N SER A 266 19.61 2.97 20.10
CA SER A 266 20.51 2.57 19.00
C SER A 266 19.79 1.70 17.96
N VAL A 267 20.30 1.68 16.73
CA VAL A 267 19.85 0.76 15.66
C VAL A 267 20.01 -0.70 16.08
N THR A 268 21.07 -1.03 16.84
CA THR A 268 21.29 -2.39 17.38
C THR A 268 20.22 -2.80 18.39
N ALA A 269 19.78 -1.88 19.25
CA ALA A 269 18.70 -2.14 20.19
C ALA A 269 17.37 -2.35 19.44
N TRP A 270 17.08 -1.51 18.45
CA TRP A 270 15.92 -1.67 17.58
C TRP A 270 15.91 -3.01 16.84
N ALA A 271 17.06 -3.42 16.27
CA ALA A 271 17.17 -4.69 15.57
C ALA A 271 16.77 -5.90 16.44
N LYS A 272 17.05 -5.86 17.75
CA LYS A 272 16.61 -6.90 18.70
C LYS A 272 15.10 -6.90 18.91
N VAL A 273 14.49 -5.71 19.04
CA VAL A 273 13.03 -5.56 19.18
C VAL A 273 12.34 -6.08 17.92
N LYS A 274 12.80 -5.64 16.74
CA LYS A 274 12.28 -6.09 15.45
C LYS A 274 12.40 -7.59 15.27
N ALA A 275 13.57 -8.17 15.58
CA ALA A 275 13.79 -9.61 15.51
C ALA A 275 12.79 -10.40 16.38
N ARG A 276 12.52 -9.92 17.61
CA ARG A 276 11.50 -10.53 18.49
C ARG A 276 10.09 -10.45 17.89
N LEU A 277 9.71 -9.30 17.32
CA LEU A 277 8.40 -9.17 16.68
C LEU A 277 8.26 -10.11 15.48
N VAL A 278 9.30 -10.25 14.66
CA VAL A 278 9.34 -11.18 13.52
C VAL A 278 9.25 -12.62 13.98
N GLU A 279 10.03 -13.02 14.99
CA GLU A 279 10.01 -14.39 15.54
C GLU A 279 8.63 -14.76 16.10
N GLN A 280 7.92 -13.78 16.66
CA GLN A 280 6.56 -13.96 17.19
C GLN A 280 5.45 -13.84 16.13
N GLY A 281 5.80 -13.63 14.85
CA GLY A 281 4.80 -13.45 13.78
C GLY A 281 4.01 -12.14 13.87
N ARG A 282 4.51 -11.15 14.62
CA ARG A 282 3.85 -9.86 14.87
C ARG A 282 4.42 -8.72 14.04
N TRP A 283 5.37 -9.00 13.15
CA TRP A 283 5.93 -8.02 12.21
C TRP A 283 5.90 -8.58 10.80
N ALA A 284 5.24 -7.88 9.88
CA ALA A 284 5.20 -8.24 8.47
C ALA A 284 5.51 -7.05 7.58
N GLU A 285 6.20 -7.32 6.46
CA GLU A 285 6.65 -6.30 5.51
C GLU A 285 6.23 -6.66 4.07
N LEU A 286 5.64 -5.70 3.37
CA LEU A 286 5.43 -5.72 1.93
C LEU A 286 6.22 -4.58 1.30
N LEU A 287 7.52 -4.83 1.04
CA LEU A 287 8.44 -3.84 0.48
C LEU A 287 8.85 -4.21 -0.94
N TYR A 288 8.80 -3.23 -1.86
CA TYR A 288 9.12 -3.40 -3.29
C TYR A 288 10.27 -2.52 -3.76
#